data_AF-A0A4W5M7L2-F1
#
_entry.id   AF-A0A4W5M7L2-F1
#
_cell.length_a   1.000
_cell.length_b   1.000
_cell.length_c   1.000
_cell.angle_alpha   90.00
_cell.angle_beta   90.00
_cell.angle_gamma   90.00
#
_symmetry.space_group_name_H-M   'P 1'
#
loop_
_entity.id
_entity.type
_entity.pdbx_description
1 polymer ?
#
loop_
_entity_poly.entity_id
_entity_poly.type
_entity_poly.pdbx_seq_one_letter_code
_entity_poly.pdbx_strand_id
1 'polypeptide(L)'
;MACLLVSVFLLVLQTYAAPSEFVQSLDLGPGLTANVTLSPPPGTSKHAPHSIIIGVRKGGTRALLEMLDIHPEVAAAATEVHFFDWDENYAKGFDWYRELMPYSYPHQITVEKTPGYFTSSLAPERIRAMNSSIKLLLILRDPTERVISDYTQVYFNRLENHKPVQAIENLLVRSGALNTRYKAIQRSFYDVHMRNWLRHFPLEQIHIVDGDTLIRDPLPELQKVERFLNLPPRIMSSNFYFNQTKGFYCIRSEGRERCLHESKGRPHPAVNSTVLQQLRSYLREHNHNFYRLVKRSFDWQ
;
A
#
# COMPACT_ATOMS: atom_id res chain seq x y z
N MET A 1 -0.68 68.76 -10.88
CA MET A 1 0.27 67.98 -11.72
C MET A 1 -0.29 66.58 -11.85
N ALA A 2 -0.93 66.33 -12.99
CA ALA A 2 -1.40 65.02 -13.42
C ALA A 2 -0.37 64.46 -14.40
N CYS A 3 0.03 63.21 -14.24
CA CYS A 3 0.68 62.43 -15.29
C CYS A 3 0.18 60.98 -15.20
N LEU A 4 -0.60 60.61 -16.21
CA LEU A 4 -0.98 59.25 -16.55
C LEU A 4 0.27 58.45 -16.93
N LEU A 5 0.43 57.25 -16.37
CA LEU A 5 1.19 56.17 -17.01
C LEU A 5 0.41 54.86 -16.87
N VAL A 6 -0.04 54.40 -18.02
CA VAL A 6 -0.68 53.11 -18.29
C VAL A 6 0.34 52.00 -18.01
N SER A 7 -0.06 50.93 -17.32
CA SER A 7 0.70 49.69 -17.31
C SER A 7 -0.24 48.52 -17.55
N VAL A 8 0.04 47.86 -18.66
CA VAL A 8 -0.63 46.72 -19.27
C VAL A 8 -0.44 45.49 -18.39
N PHE A 9 -1.52 44.91 -17.89
CA PHE A 9 -1.51 43.57 -17.28
C PHE A 9 -1.76 42.55 -18.40
N LEU A 10 -0.69 41.90 -18.86
CA LEU A 10 -0.75 40.79 -19.81
C LEU A 10 -1.20 39.53 -19.07
N LEU A 11 -2.38 39.04 -19.45
CA LEU A 11 -2.86 37.68 -19.21
C LEU A 11 -1.91 36.68 -19.87
N VAL A 12 -1.26 35.83 -19.08
CA VAL A 12 -0.65 34.58 -19.57
C VAL A 12 -1.45 33.42 -18.98
N LEU A 13 -2.38 32.90 -19.78
CA LEU A 13 -2.89 31.54 -19.61
C LEU A 13 -1.72 30.58 -19.87
N GLN A 14 -1.17 29.98 -18.83
CA GLN A 14 -0.38 28.77 -18.98
C GLN A 14 -1.35 27.60 -19.10
N THR A 15 -1.58 27.18 -20.35
CA THR A 15 -2.14 25.87 -20.69
C THR A 15 -1.20 24.80 -20.17
N TYR A 16 -1.56 24.15 -19.06
CA TYR A 16 -0.87 22.94 -18.63
C TYR A 16 -1.32 21.76 -19.49
N ALA A 17 -0.34 21.19 -20.17
CA ALA A 17 -0.42 20.07 -21.09
C ALA A 17 -0.98 18.80 -20.42
N ALA A 18 -1.61 17.97 -21.25
CA ALA A 18 -2.12 16.64 -20.95
C ALA A 18 -1.05 15.72 -20.32
N PRO A 19 -1.43 14.65 -19.59
CA PRO A 19 -0.47 13.74 -18.98
C PRO A 19 0.33 12.99 -20.05
N SER A 20 1.64 12.90 -19.84
CA SER A 20 2.59 12.16 -20.68
C SER A 20 2.22 10.68 -20.80
N GLU A 21 2.22 10.19 -22.03
CA GLU A 21 2.05 8.78 -22.39
C GLU A 21 3.10 7.88 -21.71
N PHE A 22 2.68 6.65 -21.43
CA PHE A 22 3.45 5.61 -20.74
C PHE A 22 4.56 5.09 -21.67
N VAL A 23 5.81 5.51 -21.45
CA VAL A 23 6.97 4.99 -22.21
C VAL A 23 7.62 3.85 -21.42
N GLN A 24 7.41 2.61 -21.86
CA GLN A 24 8.27 1.48 -21.50
C GLN A 24 9.26 1.28 -22.66
N SER A 25 10.51 1.68 -22.48
CA SER A 25 11.59 1.41 -23.43
C SER A 25 11.98 -0.06 -23.34
N LEU A 26 11.58 -0.86 -24.32
CA LEU A 26 12.20 -2.16 -24.60
C LEU A 26 13.45 -1.90 -25.45
N ASP A 27 14.62 -2.23 -24.91
CA ASP A 27 15.91 -2.02 -25.56
C ASP A 27 16.11 -3.07 -26.67
N LEU A 28 15.75 -2.71 -27.90
CA LEU A 28 15.86 -3.53 -29.11
C LEU A 28 16.88 -2.90 -30.08
N GLY A 29 18.12 -2.72 -29.63
CA GLY A 29 19.25 -2.36 -30.49
C GLY A 29 19.13 -1.00 -31.20
N PRO A 30 20.21 -0.53 -31.85
CA PRO A 30 20.25 0.83 -32.38
C PRO A 30 19.57 0.87 -33.76
N GLY A 31 18.36 1.45 -33.85
CA GLY A 31 17.85 1.92 -35.14
C GLY A 31 16.34 1.98 -35.39
N LEU A 32 15.46 1.56 -34.48
CA LEU A 32 14.00 1.64 -34.71
C LEU A 32 13.23 1.93 -33.41
N THR A 33 12.95 3.20 -33.13
CA THR A 33 11.96 3.57 -32.11
C THR A 33 10.57 3.40 -32.70
N ALA A 34 9.99 2.21 -32.54
CA ALA A 34 8.57 2.02 -32.75
C ALA A 34 7.82 2.55 -31.52
N ASN A 35 7.00 3.59 -31.70
CA ASN A 35 5.97 3.96 -30.73
C ASN A 35 4.91 2.84 -30.73
N VAL A 36 5.14 1.81 -29.92
CA VAL A 36 4.14 0.77 -29.69
C VAL A 36 3.10 1.34 -28.74
N THR A 37 2.09 1.99 -29.30
CA THR A 37 0.80 2.12 -28.62
C THR A 37 0.26 0.68 -28.47
N LEU A 38 0.52 0.08 -27.31
CA LEU A 38 -0.03 -1.22 -26.95
C LEU A 38 -1.55 -1.07 -26.92
N SER A 39 -2.20 -1.48 -28.01
CA SER A 39 -3.65 -1.65 -28.03
C SER A 39 -4.05 -2.61 -26.90
N PRO A 40 -5.12 -2.31 -26.15
CA PRO A 40 -5.54 -3.18 -25.07
C PRO A 40 -5.89 -4.57 -25.62
N PRO A 41 -5.66 -5.65 -24.84
CA PRO A 41 -6.06 -6.99 -25.26
C PRO A 41 -7.56 -7.02 -25.64
N PRO A 42 -7.94 -7.69 -26.74
CA PRO A 42 -9.33 -7.72 -27.19
C PRO A 42 -10.28 -8.22 -26.09
N GLY A 43 -11.41 -7.53 -25.89
CA GLY A 43 -12.41 -7.92 -24.89
C GLY A 43 -12.09 -7.51 -23.45
N THR A 44 -11.06 -6.67 -23.25
CA THR A 44 -10.75 -6.09 -21.94
C THR A 44 -11.24 -4.64 -21.82
N SER A 45 -11.52 -4.22 -20.60
CA SER A 45 -11.82 -2.82 -20.27
C SER A 45 -11.27 -2.46 -18.88
N LYS A 46 -11.18 -1.17 -18.57
CA LYS A 46 -10.82 -0.71 -17.23
C LYS A 46 -12.07 -0.66 -16.36
N HIS A 47 -12.01 -1.29 -15.20
CA HIS A 47 -13.10 -1.34 -14.24
C HIS A 47 -12.67 -0.70 -12.92
N ALA A 48 -13.63 -0.15 -12.18
CA ALA A 48 -13.37 0.23 -10.80
C ALA A 48 -12.92 -1.00 -9.98
N PRO A 49 -12.09 -0.82 -8.95
CA PRO A 49 -11.61 -1.95 -8.15
C PRO A 49 -12.76 -2.66 -7.46
N HIS A 50 -12.72 -3.99 -7.52
CA HIS A 50 -13.65 -4.86 -6.80
C HIS A 50 -13.18 -5.09 -5.36
N SER A 51 -11.87 -4.93 -5.13
CA SER A 51 -11.24 -5.01 -3.82
C SER A 51 -10.09 -4.01 -3.70
N ILE A 52 -9.87 -3.51 -2.49
CA ILE A 52 -8.78 -2.56 -2.19
C ILE A 52 -7.95 -3.08 -1.01
N ILE A 53 -6.63 -3.14 -1.19
CA ILE A 53 -5.68 -3.31 -0.10
C ILE A 53 -5.43 -1.94 0.53
N ILE A 54 -6.14 -1.66 1.62
CA ILE A 54 -6.19 -0.33 2.24
C ILE A 54 -5.00 -0.03 3.13
N GLY A 55 -4.20 -1.04 3.49
CA GLY A 55 -3.13 -0.87 4.46
C GLY A 55 -2.66 -2.17 5.09
N VAL A 56 -1.83 -2.09 6.14
CA VAL A 56 -1.23 -0.85 6.67
C VAL A 56 0.12 -0.56 6.00
N ARG A 57 0.53 0.71 5.97
CA ARG A 57 1.91 1.10 5.60
C ARG A 57 2.93 0.25 6.37
N LYS A 58 3.79 -0.45 5.60
CA LYS A 58 4.81 -1.40 6.06
C LYS A 58 4.29 -2.72 6.66
N GLY A 59 3.00 -3.01 6.51
CA GLY A 59 2.40 -4.31 6.85
C GLY A 59 2.71 -5.44 5.86
N GLY A 60 3.23 -5.13 4.67
CA GLY A 60 3.47 -6.13 3.61
C GLY A 60 2.53 -6.01 2.42
N THR A 61 1.84 -4.88 2.26
CA THR A 61 0.86 -4.62 1.19
C THR A 61 1.37 -4.93 -0.22
N ARG A 62 2.63 -4.62 -0.54
CA ARG A 62 3.22 -4.97 -1.85
C ARG A 62 3.37 -6.48 -1.99
N ALA A 63 3.81 -7.20 -0.95
CA ALA A 63 3.90 -8.65 -1.01
C ALA A 63 2.52 -9.27 -1.25
N LEU A 64 1.51 -8.83 -0.50
CA LEU A 64 0.13 -9.28 -0.66
C LEU A 64 -0.39 -9.06 -2.09
N LEU A 65 -0.20 -7.86 -2.66
CA LEU A 65 -0.66 -7.56 -4.02
C LEU A 65 0.05 -8.46 -5.05
N GLU A 66 1.38 -8.54 -4.99
CA GLU A 66 2.16 -9.30 -5.98
C GLU A 66 1.90 -10.81 -5.90
N MET A 67 1.65 -11.34 -4.70
CA MET A 67 1.31 -12.74 -4.50
C MET A 67 -0.14 -13.05 -4.91
N LEU A 68 -1.07 -12.11 -4.73
CA LEU A 68 -2.45 -12.26 -5.18
C LEU A 68 -2.57 -12.15 -6.70
N ASP A 69 -1.75 -11.30 -7.34
CA ASP A 69 -1.69 -11.09 -8.80
C ASP A 69 -1.18 -12.32 -9.58
N ILE A 70 -0.72 -13.37 -8.88
CA ILE A 70 -0.46 -14.69 -9.49
C ILE A 70 -1.77 -15.37 -9.92
N HIS A 71 -2.89 -15.02 -9.28
CA HIS A 71 -4.18 -15.63 -9.55
C HIS A 71 -4.69 -15.18 -10.94
N PRO A 72 -5.09 -16.11 -11.83
CA PRO A 72 -5.47 -15.77 -13.21
C PRO A 72 -6.69 -14.85 -13.32
N GLU A 73 -7.56 -14.86 -12.30
CA GLU A 73 -8.74 -13.99 -12.23
C GLU A 73 -8.49 -12.66 -11.49
N VAL A 74 -7.25 -12.29 -11.22
CA VAL A 74 -6.89 -11.01 -10.59
C VAL A 74 -6.15 -10.13 -11.59
N ALA A 75 -6.53 -8.85 -11.65
CA ALA A 75 -5.79 -7.81 -12.33
C ALA A 75 -5.42 -6.71 -11.34
N ALA A 76 -4.13 -6.61 -10.99
CA ALA A 76 -3.64 -5.63 -10.02
C ALA A 76 -3.24 -4.29 -10.66
N ALA A 77 -3.63 -3.18 -10.04
CA ALA A 77 -3.04 -1.87 -10.35
C ALA A 77 -1.57 -1.83 -9.94
N ALA A 78 -0.68 -1.45 -10.86
CA ALA A 78 0.76 -1.53 -10.65
C ALA A 78 1.29 -0.58 -9.56
N THR A 79 0.68 0.60 -9.44
CA THR A 79 1.12 1.71 -8.58
C THR A 79 0.13 2.01 -7.46
N GLU A 80 0.60 2.72 -6.42
CA GLU A 80 -0.28 3.27 -5.37
C GLU A 80 -0.99 4.49 -5.96
N VAL A 81 -2.31 4.46 -6.00
CA VAL A 81 -3.09 5.46 -6.75
C VAL A 81 -3.33 6.73 -5.94
N HIS A 82 -3.39 6.62 -4.62
CA HIS A 82 -3.62 7.76 -3.72
C HIS A 82 -4.87 8.59 -4.10
N PHE A 83 -5.95 7.92 -4.49
CA PHE A 83 -7.18 8.61 -4.91
C PHE A 83 -8.02 9.05 -3.72
N PHE A 84 -8.15 8.21 -2.69
CA PHE A 84 -9.04 8.48 -1.56
C PHE A 84 -8.39 9.27 -0.41
N ASP A 85 -7.06 9.36 -0.36
CA ASP A 85 -6.31 10.07 0.68
C ASP A 85 -5.73 11.42 0.26
N TRP A 86 -5.60 11.71 -1.04
CA TRP A 86 -5.16 13.03 -1.54
C TRP A 86 -6.32 13.78 -2.19
N ASP A 87 -6.62 14.98 -1.68
CA ASP A 87 -7.77 15.77 -2.12
C ASP A 87 -7.64 16.19 -3.59
N GLU A 88 -6.41 16.46 -4.06
CA GLU A 88 -6.12 16.82 -5.44
C GLU A 88 -6.42 15.68 -6.42
N ASN A 89 -6.22 14.43 -6.00
CA ASN A 89 -6.57 13.27 -6.81
C ASN A 89 -8.06 12.96 -6.74
N TYR A 90 -8.66 13.04 -5.55
CA TYR A 90 -10.09 12.81 -5.37
C TYR A 90 -10.94 13.79 -6.19
N ALA A 91 -10.53 15.06 -6.26
CA ALA A 91 -11.19 16.11 -7.04
C ALA A 91 -11.22 15.84 -8.56
N LYS A 92 -10.36 14.96 -9.09
CA LYS A 92 -10.36 14.56 -10.51
C LYS A 92 -11.51 13.63 -10.88
N GLY A 93 -12.23 13.10 -9.88
CA GLY A 93 -13.42 12.27 -10.07
C GLY A 93 -13.14 10.80 -10.37
N PHE A 94 -14.21 10.00 -10.36
CA PHE A 94 -14.12 8.54 -10.50
C PHE A 94 -13.70 8.06 -11.87
N ASP A 95 -13.98 8.81 -12.94
CA ASP A 95 -13.51 8.46 -14.28
C ASP A 95 -11.98 8.51 -14.34
N TRP A 96 -11.35 9.53 -13.74
CA TRP A 96 -9.90 9.60 -13.62
C TRP A 96 -9.34 8.41 -12.83
N TYR A 97 -10.01 8.03 -11.72
CA TYR A 97 -9.59 6.86 -10.94
C TYR A 97 -9.68 5.55 -11.74
N ARG A 98 -10.77 5.34 -12.49
CA ARG A 98 -10.97 4.16 -13.34
C ARG A 98 -9.90 4.10 -14.44
N GLU A 99 -9.49 5.22 -15.00
CA GLU A 99 -8.44 5.25 -16.02
C GLU A 99 -7.05 4.80 -15.53
N LEU A 100 -6.83 4.76 -14.23
CA LEU A 100 -5.58 4.25 -13.64
C LEU A 100 -5.63 2.73 -13.37
N MET A 101 -6.78 2.10 -13.56
CA MET A 101 -6.95 0.66 -13.37
C MET A 101 -6.37 -0.11 -14.56
N PRO A 102 -5.90 -1.35 -14.35
CA PRO A 102 -5.49 -2.21 -15.45
C PRO A 102 -6.69 -2.57 -16.33
N TYR A 103 -6.41 -2.88 -17.59
CA TYR A 103 -7.37 -3.59 -18.42
C TYR A 103 -7.59 -4.99 -17.85
N SER A 104 -8.84 -5.42 -17.72
CA SER A 104 -9.19 -6.75 -17.26
C SER A 104 -10.37 -7.31 -18.04
N TYR A 105 -10.49 -8.64 -18.07
CA TYR A 105 -11.65 -9.32 -18.62
C TYR A 105 -12.84 -9.26 -17.66
N PRO A 106 -14.09 -9.42 -18.14
CA PRO A 106 -15.29 -9.36 -17.29
C PRO A 106 -15.34 -10.36 -16.12
N HIS A 107 -14.62 -11.48 -16.23
CA HIS A 107 -14.56 -12.51 -15.19
C HIS A 107 -13.46 -12.26 -14.14
N GLN A 108 -12.57 -11.30 -14.37
CA GLN A 108 -11.49 -10.96 -13.45
C GLN A 108 -11.93 -9.89 -12.47
N ILE A 109 -11.32 -9.88 -11.28
CA ILE A 109 -11.43 -8.81 -10.32
C ILE A 109 -10.25 -7.84 -10.44
N THR A 110 -10.56 -6.55 -10.40
CA THR A 110 -9.54 -5.49 -10.31
C THR A 110 -9.19 -5.22 -8.85
N VAL A 111 -7.90 -5.17 -8.52
CA VAL A 111 -7.41 -4.90 -7.15
C VAL A 111 -6.44 -3.71 -7.16
N GLU A 112 -6.66 -2.75 -6.26
CA GLU A 112 -5.74 -1.62 -6.03
C GLU A 112 -5.16 -1.67 -4.62
N LYS A 113 -4.02 -1.01 -4.41
CA LYS A 113 -3.30 -1.01 -3.13
C LYS A 113 -2.70 0.36 -2.83
N THR A 114 -3.30 1.08 -1.90
CA THR A 114 -2.72 2.31 -1.32
C THR A 114 -2.69 2.19 0.20
N PRO A 115 -1.50 1.99 0.80
CA PRO A 115 -1.40 1.71 2.24
C PRO A 115 -1.74 2.91 3.14
N GLY A 116 -1.80 4.11 2.55
CA GLY A 116 -2.17 5.35 3.23
C GLY A 116 -3.65 5.43 3.59
N TYR A 117 -4.51 4.71 2.86
CA TYR A 117 -5.96 4.74 3.08
C TYR A 117 -6.32 4.34 4.50
N PHE A 118 -5.72 3.28 5.05
CA PHE A 118 -6.07 2.78 6.38
C PHE A 118 -5.97 3.86 7.47
N THR A 119 -4.97 4.72 7.38
CA THR A 119 -4.70 5.78 8.36
C THR A 119 -5.25 7.16 7.95
N SER A 120 -5.98 7.23 6.84
CA SER A 120 -6.68 8.43 6.39
C SER A 120 -8.04 8.53 7.09
N SER A 121 -8.38 9.70 7.61
CA SER A 121 -9.70 9.95 8.21
C SER A 121 -10.82 9.96 7.18
N LEU A 122 -10.53 10.37 5.94
CA LEU A 122 -11.52 10.59 4.87
C LEU A 122 -11.70 9.37 3.94
N ALA A 123 -10.70 8.51 3.84
CA ALA A 123 -10.74 7.40 2.89
C ALA A 123 -11.95 6.45 3.08
N PRO A 124 -12.36 6.06 4.31
CA PRO A 124 -13.48 5.13 4.48
C PRO A 124 -14.80 5.68 3.92
N GLU A 125 -15.11 6.95 4.18
CA GLU A 125 -16.31 7.61 3.68
C GLU A 125 -16.29 7.68 2.15
N ARG A 126 -15.17 8.12 1.56
CA ARG A 126 -15.02 8.27 0.11
C ARG A 126 -15.10 6.94 -0.62
N ILE A 127 -14.52 5.88 -0.06
CA ILE A 127 -14.59 4.52 -0.64
C ILE A 127 -16.03 4.00 -0.54
N ARG A 128 -16.73 4.24 0.58
CA ARG A 128 -18.14 3.83 0.74
C ARG A 128 -19.04 4.54 -0.26
N ALA A 129 -18.78 5.82 -0.54
CA ALA A 129 -19.51 6.60 -1.53
C ALA A 129 -19.34 6.06 -2.96
N MET A 130 -18.17 5.47 -3.27
CA MET A 130 -17.94 4.78 -4.55
C MET A 130 -18.67 3.44 -4.60
N ASN A 131 -18.49 2.60 -3.58
CA ASN A 131 -19.09 1.27 -3.51
C ASN A 131 -19.20 0.82 -2.05
N SER A 132 -20.42 0.86 -1.51
CA SER A 132 -20.68 0.45 -0.12
C SER A 132 -20.49 -1.04 0.13
N SER A 133 -20.52 -1.87 -0.91
CA SER A 133 -20.42 -3.34 -0.84
C SER A 133 -19.02 -3.86 -1.19
N ILE A 134 -18.04 -2.97 -1.37
CA ILE A 134 -16.67 -3.35 -1.73
C ILE A 134 -16.02 -4.22 -0.64
N LYS A 135 -15.17 -5.16 -1.07
CA LYS A 135 -14.35 -5.96 -0.17
C LYS A 135 -13.01 -5.26 0.09
N LEU A 136 -12.55 -5.27 1.34
CA LEU A 136 -11.35 -4.58 1.76
C LEU A 136 -10.35 -5.59 2.33
N LEU A 137 -9.09 -5.47 1.93
CA LEU A 137 -7.99 -6.25 2.47
C LEU A 137 -7.13 -5.36 3.36
N LEU A 138 -6.90 -5.79 4.59
CA LEU A 138 -6.06 -5.10 5.57
C LEU A 138 -4.96 -6.06 6.04
N ILE A 139 -3.71 -5.83 5.63
CA ILE A 139 -2.57 -6.60 6.12
C ILE A 139 -1.88 -5.90 7.28
N LEU A 140 -1.77 -6.59 8.41
CA LEU A 140 -1.17 -6.07 9.64
C LEU A 140 0.02 -6.92 10.07
N ARG A 141 0.94 -6.30 10.78
CA ARG A 141 2.08 -6.95 11.43
C ARG A 141 2.17 -6.47 12.87
N ASP A 142 3.01 -7.10 13.67
CA ASP A 142 3.38 -6.59 14.98
C ASP A 142 3.63 -5.06 14.90
N PRO A 143 2.91 -4.27 15.71
CA PRO A 143 2.93 -2.82 15.58
C PRO A 143 4.31 -2.23 15.91
N THR A 144 5.09 -2.87 16.79
CA THR A 144 6.46 -2.46 17.11
C THR A 144 7.38 -2.69 15.92
N GLU A 145 7.33 -3.89 15.32
CA GLU A 145 8.07 -4.20 14.08
C GLU A 145 7.67 -3.27 12.92
N ARG A 146 6.38 -2.93 12.82
CA ARG A 146 5.87 -1.99 11.83
C ARG A 146 6.42 -0.57 12.03
N VAL A 147 6.55 -0.09 13.28
CA VAL A 147 7.20 1.18 13.61
C VAL A 147 8.64 1.20 13.13
N ILE A 148 9.41 0.16 13.45
CA ILE A 148 10.82 0.05 13.08
C ILE A 148 10.94 -0.01 11.56
N SER A 149 10.10 -0.79 10.87
CA SER A 149 10.08 -0.88 9.42
C SER A 149 9.75 0.46 8.73
N ASP A 150 8.85 1.25 9.31
CA ASP A 150 8.50 2.60 8.83
C ASP A 150 9.67 3.56 8.96
N TYR A 151 10.35 3.56 10.11
CA TYR A 151 11.60 4.28 10.29
C TYR A 151 12.65 3.86 9.25
N THR A 152 12.90 2.56 9.10
CA THR A 152 13.92 2.03 8.18
C THR A 152 13.67 2.48 6.75
N GLN A 153 12.41 2.47 6.30
CA GLN A 153 12.07 3.00 4.98
C GLN A 153 12.47 4.47 4.83
N VAL A 154 12.10 5.32 5.80
CA VAL A 154 12.40 6.75 5.77
C VAL A 154 13.91 7.00 5.84
N TYR A 155 14.62 6.23 6.67
CA TYR A 155 16.08 6.29 6.81
C TYR A 155 16.78 6.06 5.48
N PHE A 156 16.53 4.92 4.82
CA PHE A 156 17.16 4.61 3.54
C PHE A 156 16.75 5.57 2.43
N ASN A 157 15.47 6.00 2.37
CA ASN A 157 15.06 7.02 1.41
C ASN A 157 15.83 8.34 1.62
N ARG A 158 16.13 8.73 2.87
CA ARG A 158 16.94 9.91 3.15
C ARG A 158 18.39 9.73 2.74
N LEU A 159 18.97 8.55 2.97
CA LEU A 159 20.32 8.22 2.48
C LEU A 159 20.43 8.34 0.96
N GLU A 160 19.52 7.69 0.22
CA GLU A 160 19.47 7.72 -1.25
C GLU A 160 19.33 9.16 -1.79
N ASN A 161 18.61 10.02 -1.06
CA ASN A 161 18.41 11.42 -1.42
C ASN A 161 19.44 12.38 -0.81
N HIS A 162 20.55 11.88 -0.25
CA HIS A 162 21.62 12.69 0.36
C HIS A 162 21.12 13.68 1.44
N LYS A 163 20.11 13.27 2.21
CA LYS A 163 19.52 14.07 3.30
C LYS A 163 20.04 13.59 4.66
N PRO A 164 20.11 14.47 5.68
CA PRO A 164 20.47 14.06 7.03
C PRO A 164 19.55 12.97 7.57
N VAL A 165 20.17 11.97 8.20
CA VAL A 165 19.50 10.87 8.91
C VAL A 165 19.74 11.00 10.41
N GLN A 166 18.87 10.39 11.21
CA GLN A 166 18.97 10.36 12.66
C GLN A 166 18.74 8.93 13.13
N ALA A 167 19.37 8.53 14.22
CA ALA A 167 19.10 7.25 14.87
C ALA A 167 17.62 7.14 15.28
N ILE A 168 17.11 5.91 15.34
CA ILE A 168 15.71 5.64 15.64
C ILE A 168 15.36 6.10 17.07
N GLU A 169 16.28 6.00 18.01
CA GLU A 169 16.13 6.45 19.39
C GLU A 169 15.81 7.94 19.48
N ASN A 170 16.43 8.77 18.64
CA ASN A 170 16.19 10.22 18.63
C ASN A 170 14.77 10.58 18.14
N LEU A 171 14.12 9.66 17.41
CA LEU A 171 12.74 9.82 16.95
C LEU A 171 11.75 9.18 17.92
N LEU A 172 12.12 8.06 18.54
CA LEU A 172 11.30 7.33 19.51
C LEU A 172 11.31 7.97 20.90
N VAL A 173 12.36 8.67 21.30
CA VAL A 173 12.51 9.25 22.63
C VAL A 173 12.69 10.76 22.53
N ARG A 174 11.93 11.51 23.32
CA ARG A 174 12.04 12.96 23.45
C ARG A 174 11.97 13.34 24.93
N SER A 175 12.94 14.12 25.40
CA SER A 175 13.01 14.54 26.81
C SER A 175 12.96 13.38 27.81
N GLY A 176 13.62 12.26 27.48
CA GLY A 176 13.68 11.07 28.34
C GLY A 176 12.45 10.15 28.33
N ALA A 177 11.42 10.47 27.53
CA ALA A 177 10.19 9.67 27.44
C ALA A 177 9.86 9.28 26.00
N LEU A 178 9.01 8.27 25.83
CA LEU A 178 8.54 7.83 24.51
C LEU A 178 7.80 8.97 23.80
N ASN A 179 8.22 9.29 22.58
CA ASN A 179 7.64 10.30 21.71
C ASN A 179 6.38 9.76 21.01
N THR A 180 5.27 9.72 21.74
CA THR A 180 3.97 9.22 21.24
C THR A 180 3.43 9.97 20.02
N ARG A 181 3.93 11.17 19.75
CA ARG A 181 3.60 11.99 18.56
C ARG A 181 4.37 11.57 17.30
N TYR A 182 5.31 10.64 17.40
CA TYR A 182 6.01 10.14 16.23
C TYR A 182 5.02 9.43 15.29
N LYS A 183 4.92 9.90 14.05
CA LYS A 183 3.91 9.42 13.08
C LYS A 183 3.93 7.91 12.87
N ALA A 184 5.10 7.26 12.97
CA ALA A 184 5.15 5.81 12.88
C ALA A 184 4.42 5.14 14.06
N ILE A 185 4.56 5.65 15.29
CA ILE A 185 3.81 5.11 16.43
C ILE A 185 2.30 5.30 16.19
N GLN A 186 1.87 6.50 15.80
CA GLN A 186 0.46 6.81 15.54
C GLN A 186 -0.19 5.93 14.47
N ARG A 187 0.53 5.57 13.40
CA ARG A 187 0.03 4.64 12.36
C ARG A 187 -0.14 3.21 12.86
N SER A 188 0.42 2.88 14.02
CA SER A 188 0.38 1.54 14.61
C SER A 188 -0.74 1.39 15.65
N PHE A 189 -1.52 2.44 15.89
CA PHE A 189 -2.76 2.37 16.68
C PHE A 189 -3.89 1.78 15.85
N TYR A 190 -3.78 0.48 15.53
CA TYR A 190 -4.72 -0.18 14.62
C TYR A 190 -6.17 -0.09 15.10
N ASP A 191 -6.41 -0.11 16.41
CA ASP A 191 -7.76 0.04 16.99
C ASP A 191 -8.38 1.41 16.67
N VAL A 192 -7.60 2.49 16.71
CA VAL A 192 -8.07 3.85 16.39
C VAL A 192 -8.50 3.93 14.93
N HIS A 193 -7.64 3.48 14.02
CA HIS A 193 -7.90 3.51 12.59
C HIS A 193 -9.06 2.57 12.23
N MET A 194 -9.06 1.35 12.75
CA MET A 194 -10.10 0.35 12.49
C MET A 194 -11.48 0.82 12.98
N ARG A 195 -11.59 1.54 14.11
CA ARG A 195 -12.85 2.15 14.53
C ARG A 195 -13.41 3.12 13.48
N ASN A 196 -12.55 3.85 12.77
CA ASN A 196 -13.00 4.72 11.67
C ASN A 196 -13.61 3.89 10.54
N TRP A 197 -12.91 2.84 10.09
CA TRP A 197 -13.39 1.95 9.03
C TRP A 197 -14.72 1.28 9.39
N LEU A 198 -14.86 0.81 10.63
CA LEU A 198 -16.08 0.12 11.10
C LEU A 198 -17.31 1.01 11.25
N ARG A 199 -17.17 2.34 11.20
CA ARG A 199 -18.32 3.25 11.05
C ARG A 199 -18.93 3.19 9.65
N HIS A 200 -18.11 2.84 8.65
CA HIS A 200 -18.48 2.88 7.24
C HIS A 200 -18.71 1.49 6.66
N PHE A 201 -17.97 0.48 7.12
CA PHE A 201 -18.06 -0.89 6.59
C PHE A 201 -18.29 -1.90 7.72
N PRO A 202 -19.13 -2.90 7.50
CA PRO A 202 -19.24 -4.03 8.42
C PRO A 202 -17.92 -4.82 8.44
N LEU A 203 -17.60 -5.45 9.57
CA LEU A 203 -16.33 -6.19 9.76
C LEU A 203 -16.18 -7.31 8.71
N GLU A 204 -17.29 -7.91 8.29
CA GLU A 204 -17.37 -8.98 7.30
C GLU A 204 -16.91 -8.54 5.91
N GLN A 205 -16.87 -7.23 5.62
CA GLN A 205 -16.30 -6.67 4.40
C GLN A 205 -14.80 -6.36 4.50
N ILE A 206 -14.17 -6.58 5.66
CA ILE A 206 -12.75 -6.30 5.88
C ILE A 206 -12.03 -7.59 6.28
N HIS A 207 -11.26 -8.15 5.35
CA HIS A 207 -10.41 -9.30 5.65
C HIS A 207 -9.04 -8.85 6.17
N ILE A 208 -8.71 -9.31 7.37
CA ILE A 208 -7.43 -8.99 8.00
C ILE A 208 -6.43 -10.11 7.73
N VAL A 209 -5.43 -9.80 6.91
CA VAL A 209 -4.30 -10.68 6.60
C VAL A 209 -3.25 -10.55 7.70
N ASP A 210 -2.81 -11.68 8.24
CA ASP A 210 -1.68 -11.72 9.16
C ASP A 210 -0.38 -11.63 8.36
N GLY A 211 0.22 -10.45 8.36
CA GLY A 211 1.46 -10.18 7.64
C GLY A 211 2.69 -10.86 8.24
N ASP A 212 2.66 -11.22 9.53
CA ASP A 212 3.77 -11.97 10.14
C ASP A 212 3.69 -13.44 9.72
N THR A 213 2.47 -13.99 9.60
CA THR A 213 2.27 -15.29 8.97
C THR A 213 2.58 -15.26 7.47
N LEU A 214 2.15 -14.23 6.72
CA LEU A 214 2.45 -14.12 5.28
C LEU A 214 3.96 -14.13 4.99
N ILE A 215 4.79 -13.57 5.88
CA ILE A 215 6.25 -13.61 5.77
C ILE A 215 6.80 -15.03 5.95
N ARG A 216 6.24 -15.81 6.89
CA ARG A 216 6.74 -17.14 7.28
C ARG A 216 6.16 -18.28 6.45
N ASP A 217 4.90 -18.17 6.06
CA ASP A 217 4.14 -19.17 5.31
C ASP A 217 3.02 -18.49 4.51
N PRO A 218 3.29 -18.06 3.25
CA PRO A 218 2.37 -17.20 2.51
C PRO A 218 1.10 -17.93 2.05
N LEU A 219 1.18 -19.22 1.73
CA LEU A 219 0.09 -19.94 1.06
C LEU A 219 -1.21 -19.98 1.89
N PRO A 220 -1.20 -20.35 3.20
CA PRO A 220 -2.44 -20.40 3.98
C PRO A 220 -3.12 -19.03 4.15
N GLU A 221 -2.35 -17.94 4.20
CA GLU A 221 -2.92 -16.58 4.22
C GLU A 221 -3.56 -16.22 2.88
N LEU A 222 -2.92 -16.55 1.76
CA LEU A 222 -3.46 -16.28 0.42
C LEU A 222 -4.72 -17.11 0.13
N GLN A 223 -4.80 -18.36 0.60
CA GLN A 223 -6.01 -19.16 0.50
C GLN A 223 -7.19 -18.60 1.32
N LYS A 224 -6.91 -17.87 2.41
CA LYS A 224 -7.95 -17.12 3.13
C LYS A 224 -8.42 -15.92 2.30
N VAL A 225 -7.50 -15.24 1.62
CA VAL A 225 -7.80 -14.12 0.71
C VAL A 225 -8.61 -14.58 -0.50
N GLU A 226 -8.25 -15.69 -1.16
CA GLU A 226 -9.02 -16.27 -2.28
C GLU A 226 -10.47 -16.52 -1.86
N ARG A 227 -10.68 -17.22 -0.74
CA ARG A 227 -12.03 -17.48 -0.20
C ARG A 227 -12.78 -16.21 0.14
N PHE A 228 -12.12 -15.25 0.76
CA PHE A 228 -12.74 -13.96 1.09
C PHE A 228 -13.18 -13.20 -0.17
N LEU A 229 -12.39 -13.25 -1.24
CA LEU A 229 -12.69 -12.58 -2.50
C LEU A 229 -13.66 -13.38 -3.39
N ASN A 230 -14.04 -14.61 -3.00
CA ASN A 230 -14.81 -15.57 -3.81
C ASN A 230 -14.07 -16.02 -5.07
N LEU A 231 -12.75 -16.13 -5.00
CA LEU A 231 -11.92 -16.67 -6.07
C LEU A 231 -11.79 -18.20 -5.93
N PRO A 232 -11.68 -18.96 -7.04
CA PRO A 232 -11.32 -20.37 -6.98
C PRO A 232 -9.91 -20.55 -6.39
N PRO A 233 -9.60 -21.67 -5.71
CA PRO A 233 -8.27 -21.88 -5.14
C PRO A 233 -7.27 -22.22 -6.25
N ARG A 234 -6.56 -21.22 -6.77
CA ARG A 234 -5.58 -21.37 -7.86
C ARG A 234 -4.15 -21.10 -7.43
N ILE A 235 -3.94 -20.37 -6.34
CA ILE A 235 -2.62 -20.16 -5.74
C ILE A 235 -2.17 -21.45 -5.05
N MET A 236 -0.99 -21.94 -5.42
CA MET A 236 -0.42 -23.21 -4.94
C MET A 236 0.94 -23.01 -4.27
N SER A 237 1.40 -24.02 -3.53
CA SER A 237 2.74 -24.01 -2.90
C SER A 237 3.86 -23.87 -3.93
N SER A 238 3.69 -24.41 -5.14
CA SER A 238 4.67 -24.34 -6.23
C SER A 238 4.90 -22.92 -6.75
N ASN A 239 3.99 -21.97 -6.44
CA ASN A 239 4.15 -20.56 -6.75
C ASN A 239 5.12 -19.84 -5.82
N PHE A 240 5.60 -20.49 -4.76
CA PHE A 240 6.49 -19.88 -3.78
C PHE A 240 7.77 -20.69 -3.60
N TYR A 241 8.88 -19.99 -3.42
CA TYR A 241 10.15 -20.59 -3.01
C TYR A 241 10.85 -19.64 -2.04
N PHE A 242 11.51 -20.18 -1.02
CA PHE A 242 12.25 -19.37 -0.07
C PHE A 242 13.64 -19.05 -0.62
N ASN A 243 13.94 -17.76 -0.79
CA ASN A 243 15.26 -17.33 -1.24
C ASN A 243 16.14 -16.99 -0.04
N GLN A 244 17.19 -17.79 0.20
CA GLN A 244 18.08 -17.64 1.36
C GLN A 244 18.82 -16.30 1.37
N THR A 245 19.30 -15.84 0.22
CA THR A 245 19.99 -14.55 0.10
C THR A 245 19.06 -13.38 0.40
N LYS A 246 17.81 -13.47 -0.07
CA LYS A 246 16.80 -12.44 0.18
C LYS A 246 16.27 -12.49 1.61
N GLY A 247 16.21 -13.68 2.21
CA GLY A 247 15.61 -13.95 3.52
C GLY A 247 14.08 -13.96 3.51
N PHE A 248 13.45 -14.06 2.34
CA PHE A 248 11.99 -14.03 2.17
C PHE A 248 11.53 -14.99 1.07
N TYR A 249 10.24 -15.33 1.08
CA TYR A 249 9.59 -16.00 -0.03
C TYR A 249 9.56 -15.12 -1.29
N CYS A 250 9.89 -15.74 -2.42
CA CYS A 250 9.81 -15.19 -3.75
C CYS A 250 8.77 -15.95 -4.58
N ILE A 251 8.40 -15.38 -5.72
CA ILE A 251 7.27 -15.81 -6.54
C ILE A 251 7.77 -16.57 -7.76
N ARG A 252 7.11 -17.68 -8.06
CA ARG A 252 7.20 -18.41 -9.33
C ARG A 252 5.85 -18.34 -10.05
N SER A 253 5.82 -17.73 -11.22
CA SER A 253 4.62 -17.63 -12.06
C SER A 253 5.01 -17.65 -13.53
N GLU A 254 4.23 -18.34 -14.36
CA GLU A 254 4.42 -18.39 -15.83
C GLU A 254 5.87 -18.75 -16.26
N GLY A 255 6.50 -19.68 -15.55
CA GLY A 255 7.88 -20.10 -15.83
C GLY A 255 8.95 -19.08 -15.46
N ARG A 256 8.59 -17.97 -14.80
CA ARG A 256 9.50 -16.94 -14.30
C ARG A 256 9.59 -16.97 -12.79
N GLU A 257 10.77 -16.72 -12.27
CA GLU A 257 11.03 -16.54 -10.85
C GLU A 257 11.39 -15.08 -10.57
N ARG A 258 10.79 -14.50 -9.53
CA ARG A 258 11.03 -13.12 -9.14
C ARG A 258 10.90 -12.91 -7.64
N CYS A 259 11.80 -12.13 -7.07
CA CYS A 259 11.68 -11.64 -5.71
C CYS A 259 11.11 -10.21 -5.70
N LEU A 260 10.62 -9.77 -4.54
CA LEU A 260 10.21 -8.38 -4.37
C LEU A 260 11.43 -7.43 -4.46
N HIS A 261 11.18 -6.22 -4.97
CA HIS A 261 12.18 -5.15 -5.11
C HIS A 261 13.05 -4.95 -3.85
N GLU A 262 14.29 -4.52 -4.02
CA GLU A 262 15.29 -4.33 -2.95
C GLU A 262 14.80 -3.47 -1.77
N SER A 263 13.91 -2.51 -2.06
CA SER A 263 13.23 -1.71 -1.02
C SER A 263 12.37 -2.52 -0.03
N LYS A 264 12.08 -3.79 -0.31
CA LYS A 264 11.26 -4.70 0.51
C LYS A 264 12.18 -5.66 1.26
N GLY A 265 11.97 -5.81 2.56
CA GLY A 265 12.83 -6.65 3.42
C GLY A 265 14.15 -5.98 3.83
N ARG A 266 14.18 -4.64 3.94
CA ARG A 266 15.38 -3.91 4.41
C ARG A 266 15.72 -4.31 5.86
N PRO A 267 17.01 -4.48 6.21
CA PRO A 267 17.41 -4.81 7.55
C PRO A 267 16.97 -3.73 8.54
N HIS A 268 16.42 -4.16 9.68
CA HIS A 268 16.01 -3.26 10.76
C HIS A 268 17.23 -2.87 11.60
N PRO A 269 17.32 -1.61 12.07
CA PRO A 269 18.36 -1.21 13.01
C PRO A 269 18.19 -1.94 14.34
N ALA A 270 19.28 -2.15 15.07
CA ALA A 270 19.20 -2.47 16.49
C ALA A 270 18.56 -1.29 17.23
N VAL A 271 17.62 -1.58 18.12
CA VAL A 271 16.97 -0.58 18.99
C VAL A 271 17.34 -0.90 20.42
N ASN A 272 17.66 0.13 21.21
CA ASN A 272 17.88 -0.03 22.65
C ASN A 272 16.73 -0.82 23.32
N SER A 273 17.06 -1.85 24.10
CA SER A 273 16.08 -2.77 24.70
C SER A 273 15.08 -2.08 25.63
N THR A 274 15.49 -1.04 26.34
CA THR A 274 14.61 -0.26 27.22
C THR A 274 13.60 0.52 26.41
N VAL A 275 14.05 1.18 25.34
CA VAL A 275 13.17 1.93 24.41
C VAL A 275 12.20 0.98 23.71
N LEU A 276 12.68 -0.19 23.28
CA LEU A 276 11.85 -1.21 22.65
C LEU A 276 10.76 -1.73 23.61
N GLN A 277 11.12 -2.00 24.87
CA GLN A 277 10.17 -2.45 25.89
C GLN A 277 9.13 -1.37 26.23
N GLN A 278 9.53 -0.10 26.28
CA GLN A 278 8.62 1.03 26.44
C GLN A 278 7.63 1.11 25.27
N LEU A 279 8.11 0.97 24.03
CA LEU A 279 7.26 0.99 22.84
C LEU A 279 6.24 -0.17 22.83
N ARG A 280 6.69 -1.40 23.12
CA ARG A 280 5.79 -2.57 23.26
C ARG A 280 4.74 -2.37 24.34
N SER A 281 5.18 -1.93 25.53
CA SER A 281 4.28 -1.69 26.66
C SER A 281 3.23 -0.62 26.32
N TYR A 282 3.63 0.43 25.60
CA TYR A 282 2.74 1.48 25.15
C TYR A 282 1.71 1.00 24.10
N LEU A 283 2.12 0.13 23.18
CA LEU A 283 1.23 -0.41 22.14
C LEU A 283 0.33 -1.55 22.62
N ARG A 284 0.64 -2.19 23.75
CA ARG A 284 -0.11 -3.36 24.27
C ARG A 284 -1.59 -3.08 24.50
N GLU A 285 -1.93 -1.92 25.06
CA GLU A 285 -3.34 -1.55 25.27
C GLU A 285 -4.09 -1.39 23.93
N HIS A 286 -3.44 -0.77 22.94
CA HIS A 286 -3.97 -0.65 21.59
C HIS A 286 -4.17 -2.02 20.93
N ASN A 287 -3.27 -2.97 21.14
CA ASN A 287 -3.41 -4.35 20.64
C ASN A 287 -4.64 -5.03 21.24
N HIS A 288 -4.81 -4.98 22.57
CA HIS A 288 -5.98 -5.54 23.23
C HIS A 288 -7.30 -4.89 22.79
N ASN A 289 -7.29 -3.57 22.57
CA ASN A 289 -8.43 -2.85 22.01
C ASN A 289 -8.76 -3.33 20.60
N PHE A 290 -7.74 -3.49 19.75
CA PHE A 290 -7.88 -3.98 18.40
C PHE A 290 -8.45 -5.41 18.37
N TYR A 291 -7.91 -6.33 19.18
CA TYR A 291 -8.37 -7.72 19.22
C TYR A 291 -9.84 -7.85 19.60
N ARG A 292 -10.28 -7.07 20.59
CA ARG A 292 -11.69 -6.99 20.98
C ARG A 292 -12.56 -6.47 19.84
N LEU A 293 -12.09 -5.44 19.15
CA LEU A 293 -12.82 -4.81 18.04
C LEU A 293 -13.02 -5.77 16.85
N VAL A 294 -11.99 -6.55 16.50
CA VAL A 294 -12.01 -7.45 15.34
C VAL A 294 -12.30 -8.91 15.68
N LYS A 295 -12.56 -9.20 16.97
CA LYS A 295 -12.87 -10.54 17.50
C LYS A 295 -11.82 -11.60 17.13
N ARG A 296 -10.55 -11.20 17.07
CA ARG A 296 -9.40 -12.05 16.70
C ARG A 296 -8.14 -11.52 17.37
N SER A 297 -7.32 -12.42 17.91
CA SER A 297 -5.99 -12.10 18.44
C SER A 297 -4.88 -12.39 17.42
N PHE A 298 -3.74 -11.74 17.62
CA PHE A 298 -2.50 -11.95 16.89
C PHE A 298 -1.36 -12.14 17.90
N ASP A 299 -0.31 -12.87 17.52
CA ASP A 299 0.84 -13.15 18.38
C ASP A 299 1.86 -11.99 18.35
N TRP A 300 1.41 -10.81 18.80
CA TRP A 300 2.22 -9.59 18.89
C TRP A 300 2.73 -9.38 20.33
N GLN A 301 3.89 -8.73 20.47
CA GLN A 301 4.59 -8.55 21.76
C GLN A 301 4.14 -7.30 22.56
#